data_AF-A0A641MBF7-F1
#
_entry.id   AF-A0A641MBF7-F1
#
_cell.length_a   1.000
_cell.length_b   1.000
_cell.length_c   1.000
_cell.angle_alpha   90.00
_cell.angle_beta   90.00
_cell.angle_gamma   90.00
#
_symmetry.space_group_name_H-M   'P 1'
#
loop_
_entity.id
_entity.type
_entity.pdbx_description
1 polymer ?
#
loop_
_entity_poly.entity_id
_entity_poly.type
_entity_poly.pdbx_seq_one_letter_code
_entity_poly.pdbx_strand_id
1 'polypeptide(L)'
;MEYSFYDFLKLIGSLGLFLYGMKIMSEGLQKVAGDRLRSILTAMTTNRVTGVLTGVLITALIQSSSATTVMVVSFVNAGLLTLTESISVIMGANIGTTVTAWIISIFGFKVDMSAFALPLLAIALPLIFSGKSNRKSVGEFIFGFSFLFMGLAYLKSNAPDLNANPDMLAFVQNYTDMGFFSVLLFLFIGTILTMIVQASAATMAITLIMCANGWISLELGAALVLGENIGTTITANLAALTANSQAKRAALAHLVFNVFGVIWVLIIFHPFMTFVNWVVDTFFHPGSAEVAISYKLSAFHSIFNICNVCLLIWGVKLIERTVCAIIRPKEEDEEPRLRFITGGMLSTAELSILQARKEIHLFAERTHRMFGMVQDLLHTDKDDDFNKVFSRVEKYENISDNMELEIANYLNQVSEGRLSSESKLQIRAMLREVTEIESIGDSCYNLARTINRKRQTNQDFTEKQYEHIHFMMKLTNDALEQMIVVVEKPEHHSIDVNKSFNIENEINNYRNQLKNQNILDVNNKEYDYQMGVY
;
A
#
# COMPACT_ATOMS: atom_id res chain seq x y z
N MET A 1 8.35 31.65 -36.63
CA MET A 1 8.60 30.34 -37.27
C MET A 1 7.46 29.45 -36.87
N GLU A 2 6.81 28.76 -37.81
CA GLU A 2 5.74 27.81 -37.48
C GLU A 2 6.30 26.69 -36.59
N TYR A 3 5.65 26.45 -35.45
CA TYR A 3 6.01 25.35 -34.55
C TYR A 3 5.78 24.02 -35.26
N SER A 4 6.86 23.31 -35.60
CA SER A 4 6.77 22.13 -36.45
C SER A 4 6.36 20.89 -35.65
N PHE A 5 5.89 19.84 -36.35
CA PHE A 5 5.70 18.52 -35.74
C PHE A 5 7.00 17.99 -35.10
N TYR A 6 8.17 18.34 -35.65
CA TYR A 6 9.47 17.98 -35.07
C TYR A 6 9.72 18.69 -33.72
N ASP A 7 9.32 19.96 -33.58
CA ASP A 7 9.44 20.69 -32.31
C ASP A 7 8.49 20.13 -31.25
N PHE A 8 7.28 19.72 -31.66
CA PHE A 8 6.36 18.99 -30.79
C PHE A 8 6.94 17.65 -30.31
N LEU A 9 7.59 16.87 -31.20
CA LEU A 9 8.27 15.64 -30.81
C LEU A 9 9.45 15.91 -29.85
N LYS A 10 10.21 16.98 -30.04
CA LYS A 10 11.25 17.39 -29.08
C LYS A 10 10.65 17.73 -27.72
N LEU A 11 9.51 18.40 -27.67
CA LEU A 11 8.82 18.71 -26.41
C LEU A 11 8.41 17.43 -25.67
N ILE A 12 7.80 16.47 -26.37
CA ILE A 12 7.45 15.15 -25.81
C ILE A 12 8.71 14.40 -25.36
N GLY A 13 9.77 14.39 -26.17
CA GLY A 13 11.03 13.75 -25.82
C GLY A 13 11.68 14.36 -24.58
N SER A 14 11.61 15.68 -24.44
CA SER A 14 12.10 16.42 -23.27
C SER A 14 11.30 16.06 -22.02
N LEU A 15 9.98 15.94 -22.14
CA LEU A 15 9.11 15.45 -21.08
C LEU A 15 9.44 14.00 -20.70
N GLY A 16 9.66 13.13 -21.68
CA GLY A 16 10.07 11.74 -21.46
C GLY A 16 11.39 11.63 -20.71
N LEU A 17 12.38 12.47 -21.07
CA LEU A 17 13.66 12.55 -20.38
C LEU A 17 13.51 13.03 -18.94
N PHE A 18 12.68 14.07 -18.72
CA PHE A 18 12.36 14.59 -17.39
C PHE A 18 11.70 13.53 -16.51
N LEU A 19 10.66 12.86 -17.03
CA LEU A 19 9.94 11.79 -16.35
C LEU A 19 10.84 10.58 -16.04
N TYR A 20 11.68 10.18 -16.99
CA TYR A 20 12.63 9.08 -16.80
C TYR A 20 13.68 9.44 -15.73
N GLY A 21 14.20 10.66 -15.76
CA GLY A 21 15.09 11.17 -14.73
C GLY A 21 14.46 11.09 -13.33
N MET A 22 13.22 11.56 -13.19
CA MET A 22 12.48 11.43 -11.93
C MET A 22 12.25 9.99 -11.51
N LYS A 23 11.89 9.09 -12.44
CA LYS A 23 11.72 7.67 -12.14
C LYS A 23 12.99 7.05 -11.56
N ILE A 24 14.12 7.20 -12.24
CA ILE A 24 15.41 6.63 -11.82
C ILE A 24 15.88 7.25 -10.51
N MET A 25 15.69 8.57 -10.34
CA MET A 25 15.98 9.27 -9.09
C MET A 25 15.18 8.69 -7.91
N SER A 26 13.88 8.47 -8.12
CA SER A 26 12.96 7.91 -7.11
C SER A 26 13.32 6.47 -6.75
N GLU A 27 13.62 5.63 -7.75
CA GLU A 27 14.06 4.24 -7.53
C GLU A 27 15.40 4.18 -6.77
N GLY A 28 16.34 5.07 -7.09
CA GLY A 28 17.61 5.19 -6.36
C GLY A 28 17.39 5.52 -4.88
N LEU A 29 16.52 6.49 -4.57
CA LEU A 29 16.16 6.84 -3.19
C LEU A 29 15.42 5.70 -2.46
N GLN A 30 14.48 5.03 -3.13
CA GLN A 30 13.75 3.89 -2.58
C GLN A 30 14.68 2.74 -2.19
N LYS A 31 15.64 2.38 -3.05
CA LYS A 31 16.62 1.32 -2.75
C LYS A 31 17.50 1.64 -1.56
N VAL A 32 17.82 2.92 -1.32
CA VAL A 32 18.56 3.37 -0.13
C VAL A 32 17.67 3.30 1.13
N ALA A 33 16.35 3.39 0.98
CA ALA A 33 15.39 3.40 2.09
C ALA A 33 14.80 2.02 2.46
N GLY A 34 15.06 0.97 1.67
CA GLY A 34 14.33 -0.32 1.67
C GLY A 34 14.12 -0.98 3.05
N ASP A 35 15.14 -1.01 3.90
CA ASP A 35 15.06 -1.71 5.20
C ASP A 35 14.22 -0.97 6.26
N ARG A 36 13.68 0.22 5.95
CA ARG A 36 12.94 1.06 6.92
C ARG A 36 11.43 0.89 6.87
N LEU A 37 10.90 -0.02 6.06
CA LEU A 37 9.47 -0.14 5.79
C LEU A 37 8.63 -0.49 7.03
N ARG A 38 9.17 -1.32 7.93
CA ARG A 38 8.53 -1.62 9.22
C ARG A 38 8.48 -0.40 10.13
N SER A 39 9.54 0.41 10.15
CA SER A 39 9.59 1.68 10.90
C SER A 39 8.60 2.70 10.34
N ILE A 40 8.46 2.75 9.01
CA ILE A 40 7.44 3.53 8.32
C ILE A 40 6.03 3.12 8.77
N LEU A 41 5.69 1.83 8.72
CA LEU A 41 4.38 1.33 9.14
C LEU A 41 4.09 1.68 10.61
N THR A 42 5.06 1.45 11.51
CA THR A 42 4.91 1.80 12.94
C THR A 42 4.68 3.30 13.13
N ALA A 43 5.39 4.15 12.38
CA ALA A 43 5.20 5.60 12.48
C ALA A 43 3.83 6.05 11.96
N MET A 44 3.30 5.40 10.92
CA MET A 44 1.98 5.71 10.34
C MET A 44 0.83 5.44 11.31
N THR A 45 0.97 4.46 12.21
CA THR A 45 -0.11 4.01 13.12
C THR A 45 -0.11 4.69 14.49
N THR A 46 0.93 5.47 14.84
CA THR A 46 1.04 6.05 16.19
C THR A 46 -0.05 7.07 16.52
N ASN A 47 -0.19 8.12 15.70
CA ASN A 47 -1.22 9.14 15.83
C ASN A 47 -1.31 9.96 14.52
N ARG A 48 -2.38 10.77 14.39
CA ARG A 48 -2.65 11.55 13.17
C ARG A 48 -1.52 12.50 12.76
N VAL A 49 -0.82 13.14 13.71
CA VAL A 49 0.26 14.09 13.40
C VAL A 49 1.48 13.33 12.90
N THR A 50 1.85 12.24 13.57
CA THR A 50 2.92 11.35 13.10
C THR A 50 2.57 10.79 11.72
N GLY A 51 1.32 10.36 11.49
CA GLY A 51 0.86 9.90 10.18
C GLY A 51 1.04 10.96 9.08
N VAL A 52 0.66 12.22 9.34
CA VAL A 52 0.90 13.34 8.40
C VAL A 52 2.40 13.50 8.15
N LEU A 53 3.23 13.60 9.20
CA LEU A 53 4.68 13.78 9.05
C LEU A 53 5.32 12.63 8.27
N THR A 54 4.89 11.39 8.50
CA THR A 54 5.33 10.22 7.75
C THR A 54 4.93 10.32 6.29
N GLY A 55 3.70 10.75 5.98
CA GLY A 55 3.27 11.04 4.60
C GLY A 55 4.12 12.12 3.93
N VAL A 56 4.40 13.23 4.61
CA VAL A 56 5.27 14.31 4.11
C VAL A 56 6.64 13.74 3.76
N LEU A 57 7.27 13.04 4.72
CA LEU A 57 8.62 12.51 4.57
C LEU A 57 8.72 11.49 3.44
N ILE A 58 7.79 10.54 3.38
CA ILE A 58 7.80 9.48 2.35
C ILE A 58 7.60 10.10 0.98
N THR A 59 6.61 10.97 0.81
CA THR A 59 6.38 11.59 -0.49
C THR A 59 7.51 12.54 -0.88
N ALA A 60 8.09 13.28 0.06
CA ALA A 60 9.25 14.13 -0.22
C ALA A 60 10.49 13.32 -0.61
N LEU A 61 10.70 12.14 -0.03
CA LEU A 61 11.81 11.26 -0.39
C LEU A 61 11.55 10.53 -1.70
N ILE A 62 10.36 9.99 -1.90
CA ILE A 62 10.00 9.24 -3.12
C ILE A 62 9.70 10.17 -4.29
N GLN A 63 9.37 11.44 -4.03
CA GLN A 63 8.95 12.44 -5.04
C GLN A 63 7.69 12.02 -5.84
N SER A 64 6.86 11.12 -5.28
CA SER A 64 5.62 10.68 -5.91
C SER A 64 4.51 10.46 -4.87
N SER A 65 3.55 11.39 -4.83
CA SER A 65 2.35 11.25 -4.00
C SER A 65 1.40 10.21 -4.54
N SER A 66 1.27 10.05 -5.86
CA SER A 66 0.51 8.95 -6.47
C SER A 66 1.03 7.60 -5.97
N ALA A 67 2.36 7.38 -5.98
CA ALA A 67 2.93 6.13 -5.44
C ALA A 67 2.69 5.99 -3.94
N THR A 68 2.86 7.08 -3.17
CA THR A 68 2.65 7.06 -1.72
C THR A 68 1.20 6.77 -1.36
N THR A 69 0.24 7.38 -2.06
CA THR A 69 -1.20 7.21 -1.80
C THR A 69 -1.72 5.87 -2.29
N VAL A 70 -1.25 5.36 -3.43
CA VAL A 70 -1.53 3.98 -3.86
C VAL A 70 -1.01 2.99 -2.81
N MET A 71 0.21 3.18 -2.31
CA MET A 71 0.76 2.33 -1.23
C MET A 71 -0.12 2.38 0.03
N VAL A 72 -0.56 3.57 0.46
CA VAL A 72 -1.45 3.73 1.61
C VAL A 72 -2.81 3.04 1.38
N VAL A 73 -3.41 3.19 0.20
CA VAL A 73 -4.64 2.48 -0.18
C VAL A 73 -4.43 0.97 -0.13
N SER A 74 -3.31 0.48 -0.62
CA SER A 74 -2.97 -0.94 -0.56
C SER A 74 -2.76 -1.44 0.88
N PHE A 75 -2.22 -0.61 1.78
CA PHE A 75 -2.13 -0.94 3.20
C PHE A 75 -3.49 -1.01 3.89
N VAL A 76 -4.43 -0.14 3.52
CA VAL A 76 -5.81 -0.25 3.99
C VAL A 76 -6.47 -1.51 3.42
N ASN A 77 -6.22 -1.83 2.15
CA ASN A 77 -6.69 -3.07 1.55
C ASN A 77 -6.18 -4.31 2.30
N ALA A 78 -4.91 -4.30 2.68
CA ALA A 78 -4.24 -5.35 3.45
C ALA A 78 -4.59 -5.38 4.94
N GLY A 79 -5.47 -4.49 5.44
CA GLY A 79 -5.75 -4.35 6.87
C GLY A 79 -4.52 -4.00 7.72
N LEU A 80 -3.49 -3.39 7.11
CA LEU A 80 -2.29 -2.90 7.80
C LEU A 80 -2.50 -1.50 8.37
N LEU A 81 -3.39 -0.71 7.78
CA LEU A 81 -3.82 0.59 8.26
C LEU A 81 -5.34 0.65 8.34
N THR A 82 -5.84 1.31 9.38
CA THR A 82 -7.23 1.75 9.44
C THR A 82 -7.49 2.89 8.46
N LEU A 83 -8.76 3.11 8.11
CA LEU A 83 -9.17 4.23 7.29
C LEU A 83 -8.71 5.57 7.89
N THR A 84 -8.88 5.77 9.20
CA THR A 84 -8.46 6.99 9.91
C THR A 84 -6.94 7.25 9.82
N GLU A 85 -6.11 6.23 10.01
CA GLU A 85 -4.65 6.34 9.88
C GLU A 85 -4.27 6.70 8.45
N SER A 86 -4.89 6.04 7.47
CA SER A 86 -4.64 6.26 6.06
C SER A 86 -4.92 7.70 5.61
N ILE A 87 -6.01 8.31 6.10
CA ILE A 87 -6.38 9.70 5.80
C ILE A 87 -5.26 10.66 6.26
N SER A 88 -4.71 10.41 7.45
CA SER A 88 -3.64 11.23 8.02
C SER A 88 -2.37 11.16 7.16
N VAL A 89 -2.00 9.96 6.69
CA VAL A 89 -0.84 9.81 5.81
C VAL A 89 -1.08 10.45 4.44
N ILE A 90 -2.27 10.27 3.86
CA ILE A 90 -2.64 10.87 2.57
C ILE A 90 -2.57 12.40 2.65
N MET A 91 -3.03 13.02 3.74
CA MET A 91 -2.87 14.46 4.00
C MET A 91 -1.38 14.88 3.95
N GLY A 92 -0.51 14.11 4.62
CA GLY A 92 0.94 14.32 4.57
C GLY A 92 1.53 14.21 3.16
N ALA A 93 1.11 13.21 2.39
CA ALA A 93 1.59 13.00 1.02
C ALA A 93 1.30 14.21 0.12
N ASN A 94 0.16 14.87 0.30
CA ASN A 94 -0.18 16.09 -0.44
C ASN A 94 0.80 17.24 -0.14
N ILE A 95 1.19 17.44 1.12
CA ILE A 95 2.26 18.40 1.47
C ILE A 95 3.60 17.97 0.86
N GLY A 96 3.97 16.69 0.97
CA GLY A 96 5.25 16.17 0.47
C GLY A 96 5.44 16.37 -1.04
N THR A 97 4.36 16.33 -1.83
CA THR A 97 4.36 16.59 -3.28
C THR A 97 4.94 17.96 -3.63
N THR A 98 4.76 18.94 -2.74
CA THR A 98 5.15 20.33 -3.00
C THR A 98 6.67 20.52 -3.03
N VAL A 99 7.43 19.57 -2.48
CA VAL A 99 8.90 19.56 -2.53
C VAL A 99 9.40 19.53 -3.97
N THR A 100 8.71 18.86 -4.90
CA THR A 100 9.13 18.80 -6.29
C THR A 100 9.13 20.18 -6.96
N ALA A 101 8.11 20.99 -6.69
CA ALA A 101 8.03 22.35 -7.24
C ALA A 101 9.19 23.23 -6.75
N TRP A 102 9.59 23.08 -5.49
CA TRP A 102 10.76 23.76 -4.93
C TRP A 102 12.08 23.28 -5.52
N ILE A 103 12.23 21.97 -5.74
CA ILE A 103 13.40 21.41 -6.43
C ILE A 103 13.53 22.04 -7.82
N ILE A 104 12.45 22.08 -8.60
CA ILE A 104 12.42 22.68 -9.94
C ILE A 104 12.71 24.19 -9.88
N SER A 105 12.11 24.92 -8.93
CA SER A 105 12.26 26.38 -8.86
C SER A 105 13.66 26.80 -8.42
N ILE A 106 14.24 26.12 -7.42
CA ILE A 106 15.58 26.44 -6.90
C ILE A 106 16.67 25.99 -7.88
N PHE A 107 16.60 24.74 -8.34
CA PHE A 107 17.68 24.14 -9.14
C PHE A 107 17.43 24.18 -10.65
N GLY A 108 16.23 24.55 -11.11
CA GLY A 108 15.93 24.68 -12.53
C GLY A 108 15.89 26.13 -13.01
N PHE A 109 15.37 27.04 -12.20
CA PHE A 109 15.23 28.46 -12.58
C PHE A 109 16.25 29.38 -11.90
N LYS A 110 16.57 29.17 -10.62
CA LYS A 110 17.55 30.02 -9.90
C LYS A 110 18.99 29.60 -10.15
N VAL A 111 19.27 28.30 -10.09
CA VAL A 111 20.57 27.72 -10.45
C VAL A 111 20.39 27.05 -11.81
N ASP A 112 21.17 27.42 -12.82
CA ASP A 112 21.12 26.74 -14.12
C ASP A 112 21.79 25.35 -14.03
N MET A 113 21.12 24.41 -13.36
CA MET A 113 21.68 23.07 -13.07
C MET A 113 21.86 22.23 -14.35
N SER A 114 21.35 22.68 -15.50
CA SER A 114 21.64 22.10 -16.81
C SER A 114 23.15 22.04 -17.06
N ALA A 115 23.90 23.08 -16.67
CA ALA A 115 25.34 23.15 -16.83
C ALA A 115 26.08 22.06 -16.03
N PHE A 116 25.49 21.59 -14.94
CA PHE A 116 26.05 20.54 -14.09
C PHE A 116 25.55 19.14 -14.43
N ALA A 117 24.54 19.01 -15.31
CA ALA A 117 23.96 17.71 -15.67
C ALA A 117 25.00 16.73 -16.23
N LEU A 118 25.84 17.18 -17.18
CA LEU A 118 26.91 16.37 -17.79
C LEU A 118 28.03 16.01 -16.79
N PRO A 119 28.60 16.96 -16.00
CA PRO A 119 29.53 16.62 -14.93
C PRO A 119 28.97 15.61 -13.91
N LEU A 120 27.72 15.77 -13.50
CA LEU A 120 27.06 14.86 -12.57
C LEU A 120 26.86 13.46 -13.18
N LEU A 121 26.60 13.36 -14.49
CA LEU A 121 26.55 12.07 -15.19
C LEU A 121 27.90 11.36 -15.22
N ALA A 122 28.99 12.12 -15.41
CA ALA A 122 30.34 11.56 -15.35
C ALA A 122 30.66 10.96 -13.97
N ILE A 123 30.12 11.53 -12.89
CA ILE A 123 30.23 11.01 -11.52
C ILE A 123 29.28 9.82 -11.29
N ALA A 124 28.06 9.88 -11.83
CA ALA A 124 27.04 8.86 -11.64
C ALA A 124 27.39 7.53 -12.31
N LEU A 125 27.97 7.57 -13.52
CA LEU A 125 28.28 6.38 -14.32
C LEU A 125 29.15 5.36 -13.57
N PRO A 126 30.33 5.71 -13.01
CA PRO A 126 31.13 4.77 -12.20
C PRO A 126 30.41 4.20 -10.99
N LEU A 127 29.52 4.99 -10.37
CA LEU A 127 28.75 4.56 -9.19
C LEU A 127 27.69 3.51 -9.56
N ILE A 128 27.00 3.67 -10.69
CA ILE A 128 25.98 2.72 -11.18
C ILE A 128 26.60 1.34 -11.47
N PHE A 129 27.81 1.31 -12.02
CA PHE A 129 28.53 0.06 -12.30
C PHE A 129 29.27 -0.51 -11.08
N SER A 130 29.11 0.08 -9.90
CA SER A 130 29.71 -0.46 -8.67
C SER A 130 29.07 -1.78 -8.27
N GLY A 131 29.89 -2.75 -7.84
CA GLY A 131 29.40 -4.01 -7.27
C GLY A 131 28.69 -3.86 -5.91
N LYS A 132 28.71 -2.66 -5.29
CA LYS A 132 28.04 -2.40 -4.00
C LYS A 132 26.67 -1.76 -4.24
N SER A 133 25.61 -2.39 -3.72
CA SER A 133 24.21 -1.96 -3.87
C SER A 133 24.00 -0.48 -3.51
N ASN A 134 24.50 -0.02 -2.35
CA ASN A 134 24.32 1.38 -1.94
C ASN A 134 25.00 2.39 -2.88
N ARG A 135 26.18 2.08 -3.42
CA ARG A 135 26.87 2.98 -4.37
C ARG A 135 26.11 3.06 -5.68
N LYS A 136 25.58 1.92 -6.14
CA LYS A 136 24.72 1.86 -7.31
C LYS A 136 23.48 2.73 -7.15
N SER A 137 22.79 2.64 -6.01
CA SER A 137 21.59 3.45 -5.75
C SER A 137 21.89 4.96 -5.68
N VAL A 138 23.03 5.36 -5.10
CA VAL A 138 23.49 6.76 -5.13
C VAL A 138 23.83 7.20 -6.56
N GLY A 139 24.45 6.34 -7.36
CA GLY A 139 24.71 6.58 -8.77
C GLY A 139 23.42 6.77 -9.57
N GLU A 140 22.43 5.90 -9.37
CA GLU A 140 21.09 6.02 -9.98
C GLU A 140 20.41 7.32 -9.56
N PHE A 141 20.48 7.71 -8.27
CA PHE A 141 19.95 8.98 -7.80
C PHE A 141 20.56 10.18 -8.55
N ILE A 142 21.89 10.26 -8.63
CA ILE A 142 22.59 11.36 -9.31
C ILE A 142 22.28 11.34 -10.81
N PHE A 143 22.24 10.16 -11.43
CA PHE A 143 21.91 10.01 -12.84
C PHE A 143 20.49 10.50 -13.15
N GLY A 144 19.53 10.09 -12.34
CA GLY A 144 18.14 10.53 -12.45
C GLY A 144 18.01 12.04 -12.25
N PHE A 145 18.71 12.59 -11.25
CA PHE A 145 18.77 14.03 -11.00
C PHE A 145 19.32 14.79 -12.22
N SER A 146 20.42 14.33 -12.83
CA SER A 146 20.95 14.93 -14.07
C SER A 146 19.96 14.90 -15.23
N PHE A 147 19.30 13.77 -15.45
CA PHE A 147 18.32 13.61 -16.54
C PHE A 147 17.08 14.47 -16.33
N LEU A 148 16.64 14.62 -15.07
CA LEU A 148 15.55 15.51 -14.68
C LEU A 148 15.87 16.94 -15.13
N PHE A 149 17.00 17.51 -14.72
CA PHE A 149 17.33 18.91 -15.07
C PHE A 149 17.65 19.09 -16.55
N MET A 150 18.29 18.11 -17.20
CA MET A 150 18.48 18.14 -18.65
C MET A 150 17.15 18.12 -19.41
N GLY A 151 16.20 17.28 -18.97
CA GLY A 151 14.83 17.26 -19.50
C GLY A 151 14.09 18.57 -19.27
N LEU A 152 14.22 19.18 -18.09
CA LEU A 152 13.65 20.48 -17.77
C LEU A 152 14.24 21.60 -18.65
N ALA A 153 15.55 21.61 -18.84
CA ALA A 153 16.23 22.58 -19.71
C ALA A 153 15.75 22.46 -21.15
N TYR A 154 15.64 21.23 -21.67
CA TYR A 154 15.10 20.99 -23.01
C TYR A 154 13.60 21.31 -23.11
N LEU A 155 12.81 21.09 -22.06
CA LEU A 155 11.42 21.52 -22.01
C LEU A 155 11.33 23.05 -22.13
N LYS A 156 12.16 23.79 -21.40
CA LYS A 156 12.22 25.26 -21.49
C LYS A 156 12.63 25.73 -22.89
N SER A 157 13.64 25.09 -23.50
CA SER A 157 14.17 25.50 -24.82
C SER A 157 13.28 25.12 -26.00
N ASN A 158 12.49 24.05 -25.90
CA ASN A 158 11.60 23.56 -26.97
C ASN A 158 10.13 23.97 -26.77
N ALA A 159 9.83 24.70 -25.68
CA ALA A 159 8.53 25.30 -25.48
C ALA A 159 8.24 26.36 -26.57
N PRO A 160 7.06 26.37 -27.20
CA PRO A 160 6.73 27.35 -28.23
C PRO A 160 6.86 28.80 -27.75
N ASP A 161 7.58 29.63 -28.50
CA ASP A 161 7.56 31.07 -28.26
C ASP A 161 6.25 31.67 -28.79
N LEU A 162 5.31 31.97 -27.88
CA LEU A 162 4.02 32.57 -28.22
C LEU A 162 4.18 33.96 -28.87
N ASN A 163 5.21 34.73 -28.50
CA ASN A 163 5.43 36.04 -29.11
C ASN A 163 5.83 35.92 -30.59
N ALA A 164 6.43 34.79 -30.97
CA ALA A 164 6.76 34.45 -32.35
C ALA A 164 5.62 33.71 -33.09
N ASN A 165 4.48 33.42 -32.42
CA ASN A 165 3.34 32.68 -32.96
C ASN A 165 2.00 33.39 -32.58
N PRO A 166 1.60 34.44 -33.34
CA PRO A 166 0.45 35.27 -33.02
C PRO A 166 -0.89 34.52 -32.89
N ASP A 167 -1.09 33.48 -33.71
CA ASP A 167 -2.32 32.67 -33.66
C ASP A 167 -2.42 31.84 -32.38
N MET A 168 -1.29 31.31 -31.89
CA MET A 168 -1.23 30.57 -30.64
C MET A 168 -1.40 31.52 -29.45
N LEU A 169 -0.82 32.71 -29.51
CA LEU A 169 -1.00 33.76 -28.50
C LEU A 169 -2.47 34.22 -28.44
N ALA A 170 -3.09 34.49 -29.58
CA ALA A 170 -4.49 34.90 -29.65
C ALA A 170 -5.43 33.81 -29.15
N PHE A 171 -5.15 32.53 -29.47
CA PHE A 171 -5.89 31.40 -28.93
C PHE A 171 -5.83 31.37 -27.40
N VAL A 172 -4.64 31.51 -26.81
CA VAL A 172 -4.47 31.52 -25.35
C VAL A 172 -5.18 32.74 -24.72
N GLN A 173 -4.98 33.94 -25.28
CA GLN A 173 -5.57 35.19 -24.78
C GLN A 173 -7.10 35.17 -24.70
N ASN A 174 -7.77 34.53 -25.68
CA ASN A 174 -9.23 34.38 -25.66
C ASN A 174 -9.75 33.62 -24.42
N TYR A 175 -8.92 32.79 -23.80
CA TYR A 175 -9.29 32.01 -22.61
C TYR A 175 -8.69 32.56 -21.31
N THR A 176 -7.74 33.51 -21.35
CA THR A 176 -7.12 34.07 -20.14
C THR A 176 -7.87 35.26 -19.56
N ASP A 177 -8.64 35.99 -20.37
CA ASP A 177 -9.19 37.31 -19.99
C ASP A 177 -10.71 37.29 -19.69
N MET A 178 -11.26 36.16 -19.26
CA MET A 178 -12.69 36.00 -18.94
C MET A 178 -13.00 36.22 -17.44
N GLY A 179 -12.12 36.91 -16.72
CA GLY A 179 -12.23 37.12 -15.28
C GLY A 179 -12.17 35.81 -14.48
N PHE A 180 -13.04 35.66 -13.48
CA PHE A 180 -13.04 34.47 -12.61
C PHE A 180 -13.40 33.17 -13.35
N PHE A 181 -14.05 33.26 -14.52
CA PHE A 181 -14.33 32.08 -15.34
C PHE A 181 -13.04 31.46 -15.88
N SER A 182 -12.02 32.27 -16.21
CA SER A 182 -10.69 31.76 -16.59
C SER A 182 -10.03 30.97 -15.46
N VAL A 183 -10.18 31.41 -14.20
CA VAL A 183 -9.69 30.64 -13.03
C VAL A 183 -10.33 29.25 -12.99
N LEU A 184 -11.65 29.16 -13.12
CA LEU A 184 -12.36 27.86 -13.13
C LEU A 184 -11.98 26.98 -14.33
N LEU A 185 -11.79 27.59 -15.50
CA LEU A 185 -11.37 26.89 -16.71
C LEU A 185 -9.96 26.31 -16.54
N PHE A 186 -8.99 27.09 -16.06
CA PHE A 186 -7.61 26.64 -15.88
C PHE A 186 -7.48 25.60 -14.76
N LEU A 187 -8.30 25.69 -13.71
CA LEU A 187 -8.46 24.62 -12.73
C LEU A 187 -8.94 23.33 -13.39
N PHE A 188 -10.00 23.38 -14.20
CA PHE A 188 -10.51 22.21 -14.89
C PHE A 188 -9.46 21.60 -15.85
N ILE A 189 -8.76 22.44 -16.62
CA ILE A 189 -7.65 22.02 -17.49
C ILE A 189 -6.56 21.33 -16.67
N GLY A 190 -6.15 21.90 -15.54
CA GLY A 190 -5.15 21.28 -14.65
C GLY A 190 -5.59 19.91 -14.15
N THR A 191 -6.86 19.77 -13.74
CA THR A 191 -7.42 18.48 -13.33
C THR A 191 -7.31 17.44 -14.45
N ILE A 192 -7.79 17.76 -15.66
CA ILE A 192 -7.77 16.83 -16.79
C ILE A 192 -6.33 16.51 -17.22
N LEU A 193 -5.47 17.52 -17.31
CA LEU A 193 -4.06 17.34 -17.68
C LEU A 193 -3.37 16.37 -16.72
N THR A 194 -3.52 16.56 -15.41
CA THR A 194 -2.92 15.66 -14.42
C THR A 194 -3.56 14.29 -14.42
N MET A 195 -4.86 14.15 -14.72
CA MET A 195 -5.49 12.83 -14.85
C MET A 195 -4.94 12.02 -16.04
N ILE A 196 -4.58 12.70 -17.14
CA ILE A 196 -4.01 12.07 -18.34
C ILE A 196 -2.52 11.75 -18.11
N VAL A 197 -1.75 12.73 -17.62
CA VAL A 197 -0.30 12.59 -17.44
C VAL A 197 0.03 11.69 -16.24
N GLN A 198 -0.82 11.66 -15.21
CA GLN A 198 -0.69 10.88 -13.97
C GLN A 198 0.61 11.10 -13.18
N ALA A 199 1.38 12.13 -13.54
CA ALA A 199 2.63 12.51 -12.89
C ALA A 199 2.56 13.99 -12.49
N SER A 200 2.27 14.26 -11.22
CA SER A 200 2.09 15.62 -10.68
C SER A 200 3.33 16.49 -10.86
N ALA A 201 4.52 15.91 -10.80
CA ALA A 201 5.76 16.65 -11.00
C ALA A 201 5.97 17.07 -12.46
N ALA A 202 5.45 16.32 -13.44
CA ALA A 202 5.46 16.74 -14.83
C ALA A 202 4.44 17.85 -15.10
N THR A 203 3.23 17.76 -14.54
CA THR A 203 2.23 18.82 -14.70
C THR A 203 2.70 20.12 -14.04
N MET A 204 3.25 20.06 -12.82
CA MET A 204 3.84 21.22 -12.17
C MET A 204 5.00 21.85 -12.97
N ALA A 205 5.85 21.03 -13.61
CA ALA A 205 6.93 21.52 -14.46
C ALA A 205 6.39 22.28 -15.69
N ILE A 206 5.34 21.73 -16.34
CA ILE A 206 4.66 22.39 -17.46
C ILE A 206 4.07 23.74 -16.99
N THR A 207 3.36 23.76 -15.87
CA THR A 207 2.74 24.97 -15.31
C THR A 207 3.77 26.05 -14.97
N LEU A 208 4.90 25.65 -14.36
CA LEU A 208 6.02 26.56 -14.09
C LEU A 208 6.58 27.17 -15.38
N ILE A 209 6.76 26.37 -16.43
CA ILE A 209 7.26 26.86 -17.73
C ILE A 209 6.26 27.81 -18.39
N MET A 210 4.97 27.48 -18.39
CA MET A 210 3.92 28.34 -18.95
C MET A 210 3.89 29.71 -18.26
N CYS A 211 3.97 29.74 -16.92
CA CYS A 211 4.01 31.00 -16.17
C CYS A 211 5.33 31.76 -16.39
N ALA A 212 6.47 31.08 -16.38
CA ALA A 212 7.78 31.71 -16.53
C ALA A 212 7.97 32.33 -17.94
N ASN A 213 7.41 31.70 -18.97
CA ASN A 213 7.41 32.22 -20.34
C ASN A 213 6.29 33.26 -20.59
N GLY A 214 5.47 33.58 -19.57
CA GLY A 214 4.40 34.57 -19.66
C GLY A 214 3.18 34.13 -20.48
N TRP A 215 3.01 32.82 -20.74
CA TRP A 215 1.86 32.31 -21.49
C TRP A 215 0.57 32.44 -20.70
N ILE A 216 0.66 32.27 -19.38
CA ILE A 216 -0.47 32.42 -18.46
C ILE A 216 -0.01 33.24 -17.26
N SER A 217 -0.94 33.99 -16.66
CA SER A 217 -0.65 34.76 -15.46
C SER A 217 -0.38 33.85 -14.26
N LEU A 218 0.25 34.39 -13.23
CA LEU A 218 0.46 33.68 -11.96
C LEU A 218 -0.86 33.16 -11.36
N GLU A 219 -1.96 33.92 -11.51
CA GLU A 219 -3.27 33.51 -11.02
C GLU A 219 -3.81 32.30 -11.77
N LEU A 220 -3.70 32.27 -13.10
CA LEU A 220 -4.12 31.12 -13.90
C LEU A 220 -3.22 29.91 -13.68
N GLY A 221 -1.91 30.13 -13.46
CA GLY A 221 -1.00 29.08 -13.00
C GLY A 221 -1.42 28.48 -11.66
N ALA A 222 -1.73 29.33 -10.68
CA ALA A 222 -2.23 28.89 -9.37
C ALA A 222 -3.56 28.11 -9.48
N ALA A 223 -4.46 28.56 -10.35
CA ALA A 223 -5.70 27.85 -10.64
C ALA A 223 -5.42 26.46 -11.23
N LEU A 224 -4.47 26.36 -12.17
CA LEU A 224 -4.05 25.11 -12.76
C LEU A 224 -3.49 24.16 -11.69
N VAL A 225 -2.62 24.66 -10.79
CA VAL A 225 -2.10 23.88 -9.63
C VAL A 225 -3.20 23.36 -8.71
N LEU A 226 -4.26 24.14 -8.43
CA LEU A 226 -5.42 23.63 -7.68
C LEU A 226 -6.08 22.47 -8.43
N GLY A 227 -6.21 22.60 -9.74
CA GLY A 227 -6.68 21.54 -10.62
C GLY A 227 -5.83 20.27 -10.55
N GLU A 228 -4.49 20.42 -10.61
CA GLU A 228 -3.53 19.31 -10.55
C GLU A 228 -3.63 18.51 -9.24
N ASN A 229 -3.92 19.18 -8.12
CA ASN A 229 -4.13 18.52 -6.83
C ASN A 229 -5.38 17.62 -6.83
N ILE A 230 -6.46 18.04 -7.49
CA ILE A 230 -7.64 17.16 -7.71
C ILE A 230 -7.25 16.03 -8.67
N GLY A 231 -6.61 16.34 -9.80
CA GLY A 231 -6.29 15.36 -10.84
C GLY A 231 -5.40 14.22 -10.35
N THR A 232 -4.46 14.51 -9.44
CA THR A 232 -3.55 13.52 -8.84
C THR A 232 -4.30 12.38 -8.11
N THR A 233 -5.52 12.62 -7.66
CA THR A 233 -6.32 11.64 -6.91
C THR A 233 -6.80 10.45 -7.76
N ILE A 234 -6.76 10.55 -9.10
CA ILE A 234 -7.26 9.49 -9.99
C ILE A 234 -6.50 8.18 -9.83
N THR A 235 -5.19 8.23 -9.58
CA THR A 235 -4.32 7.05 -9.53
C THR A 235 -4.72 6.10 -8.40
N ALA A 236 -4.94 6.66 -7.20
CA ALA A 236 -5.44 5.92 -6.04
C ALA A 236 -6.84 5.37 -6.26
N ASN A 237 -7.72 6.14 -6.92
CA ASN A 237 -9.09 5.71 -7.18
C ASN A 237 -9.16 4.57 -8.21
N LEU A 238 -8.35 4.62 -9.27
CA LEU A 238 -8.21 3.52 -10.23
C LEU A 238 -7.65 2.25 -9.55
N ALA A 239 -6.61 2.40 -8.72
CA ALA A 239 -6.03 1.27 -7.97
C ALA A 239 -7.03 0.63 -6.99
N ALA A 240 -7.96 1.41 -6.43
CA ALA A 240 -8.95 0.90 -5.49
C ALA A 240 -10.17 0.22 -6.13
N LEU A 241 -10.36 0.29 -7.46
CA LEU A 241 -11.56 -0.24 -8.12
C LEU A 241 -11.79 -1.73 -7.87
N THR A 242 -10.70 -2.51 -7.86
CA THR A 242 -10.70 -3.96 -7.60
C THR A 242 -10.50 -4.32 -6.13
N ALA A 243 -10.30 -3.32 -5.26
CA ALA A 243 -9.97 -3.51 -3.85
C ALA A 243 -11.22 -3.59 -2.95
N ASN A 244 -11.01 -3.88 -1.67
CA ASN A 244 -12.07 -3.95 -0.67
C ASN A 244 -12.70 -2.57 -0.36
N SER A 245 -13.81 -2.58 0.38
CA SER A 245 -14.57 -1.36 0.69
C SER A 245 -13.76 -0.31 1.46
N GLN A 246 -12.81 -0.73 2.31
CA GLN A 246 -11.98 0.19 3.08
C GLN A 246 -10.94 0.89 2.19
N ALA A 247 -10.31 0.15 1.27
CA ALA A 247 -9.38 0.71 0.29
C ALA A 247 -10.06 1.74 -0.63
N LYS A 248 -11.29 1.43 -1.09
CA LYS A 248 -12.13 2.38 -1.85
C LYS A 248 -12.45 3.64 -1.06
N ARG A 249 -12.76 3.52 0.22
CA ARG A 249 -12.98 4.66 1.13
C ARG A 249 -11.72 5.50 1.32
N ALA A 250 -10.55 4.89 1.43
CA ALA A 250 -9.28 5.61 1.55
C ALA A 250 -8.96 6.41 0.28
N ALA A 251 -9.14 5.79 -0.90
CA ALA A 251 -8.98 6.48 -2.18
C ALA A 251 -10.00 7.63 -2.37
N LEU A 252 -11.26 7.41 -1.96
CA LEU A 252 -12.28 8.45 -1.97
C LEU A 252 -11.96 9.58 -0.98
N ALA A 253 -11.38 9.26 0.18
CA ALA A 253 -10.98 10.26 1.17
C ALA A 253 -9.90 11.19 0.61
N HIS A 254 -8.99 10.67 -0.22
CA HIS A 254 -8.01 11.48 -0.95
C HIS A 254 -8.68 12.48 -1.90
N LEU A 255 -9.72 12.04 -2.64
CA LEU A 255 -10.50 12.90 -3.52
C LEU A 255 -11.26 13.98 -2.74
N VAL A 256 -12.00 13.58 -1.69
CA VAL A 256 -12.79 14.49 -0.85
C VAL A 256 -11.89 15.55 -0.20
N PHE A 257 -10.73 15.16 0.32
CA PHE A 257 -9.74 16.07 0.91
C PHE A 257 -9.27 17.15 -0.07
N ASN A 258 -8.92 16.76 -1.29
CA ASN A 258 -8.44 17.70 -2.32
C ASN A 258 -9.55 18.59 -2.87
N VAL A 259 -10.73 18.02 -3.14
CA VAL A 259 -11.89 18.79 -3.63
C VAL A 259 -12.32 19.83 -2.61
N PHE A 260 -12.44 19.46 -1.33
CA PHE A 260 -12.72 20.43 -0.28
C PHE A 260 -11.65 21.52 -0.23
N GLY A 261 -10.37 21.12 -0.30
CA GLY A 261 -9.22 22.01 -0.31
C GLY A 261 -9.34 23.11 -1.35
N VAL A 262 -9.62 22.70 -2.58
CA VAL A 262 -9.78 23.61 -3.70
C VAL A 262 -10.99 24.52 -3.51
N ILE A 263 -12.14 24.00 -3.05
CA ILE A 263 -13.35 24.80 -2.84
C ILE A 263 -13.11 25.97 -1.88
N TRP A 264 -12.50 25.73 -0.72
CA TRP A 264 -12.31 26.81 0.25
C TRP A 264 -11.30 27.86 -0.24
N VAL A 265 -10.24 27.45 -0.96
CA VAL A 265 -9.31 28.40 -1.57
C VAL A 265 -9.97 29.21 -2.66
N LEU A 266 -10.83 28.61 -3.50
CA LEU A 266 -11.56 29.33 -4.54
C LEU A 266 -12.44 30.46 -3.96
N ILE A 267 -13.07 30.23 -2.81
CA ILE A 267 -13.88 31.24 -2.11
C ILE A 267 -13.04 32.46 -1.71
N ILE A 268 -11.78 32.25 -1.33
CA ILE A 268 -10.85 33.31 -0.90
C ILE A 268 -9.68 33.51 -1.87
N PHE A 269 -9.87 33.23 -3.15
CA PHE A 269 -8.78 33.07 -4.12
C PHE A 269 -7.87 34.31 -4.21
N HIS A 270 -8.43 35.50 -4.43
CA HIS A 270 -7.62 36.72 -4.53
C HIS A 270 -6.91 37.07 -3.20
N PRO A 271 -7.58 37.10 -2.03
CA PRO A 271 -6.89 37.26 -0.74
C PRO A 271 -5.76 36.25 -0.53
N PHE A 272 -5.97 34.98 -0.91
CA PHE A 272 -4.98 33.93 -0.78
C PHE A 272 -3.77 34.19 -1.70
N MET A 273 -4.00 34.61 -2.94
CA MET A 273 -2.92 35.02 -3.86
C MET A 273 -2.13 36.21 -3.34
N THR A 274 -2.80 37.22 -2.77
CA THR A 274 -2.13 38.36 -2.13
C THR A 274 -1.24 37.90 -0.97
N PHE A 275 -1.72 36.97 -0.14
CA PHE A 275 -0.94 36.41 0.95
C PHE A 275 0.30 35.66 0.44
N VAL A 276 0.15 34.79 -0.56
CA VAL A 276 1.30 34.06 -1.16
C VAL A 276 2.33 35.02 -1.73
N ASN A 277 1.89 36.05 -2.47
CA ASN A 277 2.78 37.09 -2.99
C ASN A 277 3.55 37.78 -1.86
N TRP A 278 2.86 38.19 -0.80
CA TRP A 278 3.48 38.81 0.36
C TRP A 278 4.53 37.90 1.02
N VAL A 279 4.25 36.60 1.19
CA VAL A 279 5.22 35.64 1.74
C VAL A 279 6.49 35.59 0.87
N VAL A 280 6.34 35.45 -0.45
CA VAL A 280 7.52 35.33 -1.32
C VAL A 280 8.31 36.62 -1.40
N ASP A 281 7.63 37.75 -1.57
CA ASP A 281 8.25 39.07 -1.71
C ASP A 281 8.96 39.49 -0.41
N THR A 282 8.48 39.04 0.76
CA THR A 282 9.08 39.34 2.06
C THR A 282 10.25 38.41 2.42
N PHE A 283 10.14 37.11 2.14
CA PHE A 283 11.07 36.11 2.69
C PHE A 283 12.09 35.55 1.70
N PHE A 284 11.79 35.53 0.39
CA PHE A 284 12.61 34.77 -0.57
C PHE A 284 13.46 35.64 -1.51
N HIS A 285 13.14 36.93 -1.67
CA HIS A 285 13.90 37.92 -2.46
C HIS A 285 14.42 37.36 -3.81
N PRO A 286 13.51 36.98 -4.73
CA PRO A 286 13.88 36.37 -6.00
C PRO A 286 14.61 37.40 -6.89
N GLY A 287 15.88 37.14 -7.22
CA GLY A 287 16.73 38.08 -7.96
C GLY A 287 16.34 38.36 -9.42
N SER A 288 15.33 37.66 -9.98
CA SER A 288 14.80 37.89 -11.33
C SER A 288 13.29 37.62 -11.39
N ALA A 289 12.61 38.15 -12.41
CA ALA A 289 11.17 37.99 -12.59
C ALA A 289 10.75 36.52 -12.82
N GLU A 290 11.50 35.77 -13.63
CA GLU A 290 11.25 34.33 -13.86
C GLU A 290 11.37 33.52 -12.56
N VAL A 291 12.40 33.80 -11.75
CA VAL A 291 12.60 33.14 -10.45
C VAL A 291 11.51 33.56 -9.47
N ALA A 292 11.03 34.79 -9.54
CA ALA A 292 9.94 35.27 -8.69
C ALA A 292 8.63 34.51 -8.97
N ILE A 293 8.30 34.33 -10.25
CA ILE A 293 7.10 33.58 -10.66
C ILE A 293 7.19 32.12 -10.21
N SER A 294 8.33 31.46 -10.43
CA SER A 294 8.50 30.04 -10.04
C SER A 294 8.41 29.86 -8.52
N TYR A 295 8.97 30.79 -7.75
CA TYR A 295 8.88 30.81 -6.29
C TYR A 295 7.45 31.06 -5.81
N LYS A 296 6.73 32.02 -6.42
CA LYS A 296 5.33 32.31 -6.11
C LYS A 296 4.43 31.11 -6.36
N LEU A 297 4.62 30.40 -7.47
CA LEU A 297 3.82 29.22 -7.77
C LEU A 297 4.17 28.02 -6.84
N SER A 298 5.45 27.82 -6.52
CA SER A 298 5.87 26.79 -5.57
C SER A 298 5.38 27.07 -4.15
N ALA A 299 5.46 28.34 -3.72
CA ALA A 299 4.93 28.79 -2.44
C ALA A 299 3.40 28.67 -2.40
N PHE A 300 2.69 29.01 -3.47
CA PHE A 300 1.25 28.77 -3.58
C PHE A 300 0.92 27.31 -3.32
N HIS A 301 1.62 26.39 -4.01
CA HIS A 301 1.39 24.95 -3.88
C HIS A 301 1.65 24.45 -2.44
N SER A 302 2.76 24.87 -1.81
CA SER A 302 3.07 24.53 -0.42
C SER A 302 2.09 25.12 0.58
N ILE A 303 1.82 26.42 0.51
CA ILE A 303 0.93 27.12 1.44
C ILE A 303 -0.48 26.54 1.32
N PHE A 304 -0.96 26.28 0.11
CA PHE A 304 -2.24 25.63 -0.12
C PHE A 304 -2.35 24.29 0.63
N ASN A 305 -1.42 23.37 0.36
CA ASN A 305 -1.47 22.04 0.96
C ASN A 305 -1.26 22.07 2.47
N ILE A 306 -0.36 22.92 2.98
CA ILE A 306 -0.14 23.08 4.42
C ILE A 306 -1.40 23.63 5.10
N CYS A 307 -2.01 24.70 4.57
CA CYS A 307 -3.25 25.25 5.11
C CYS A 307 -4.38 24.23 5.05
N ASN A 308 -4.51 23.50 3.94
CA ASN A 308 -5.56 22.49 3.78
C ASN A 308 -5.43 21.36 4.83
N VAL A 309 -4.21 20.88 5.08
CA VAL A 309 -3.95 19.90 6.15
C VAL A 309 -4.19 20.51 7.53
N CYS A 310 -3.70 21.71 7.82
CA CYS A 310 -3.93 22.37 9.12
C CYS A 310 -5.42 22.54 9.45
N LEU A 311 -6.25 22.81 8.44
CA LEU A 311 -7.70 22.91 8.58
C LEU A 311 -8.34 21.52 8.80
N LEU A 312 -7.99 20.53 7.99
CA LEU A 312 -8.70 19.25 7.94
C LEU A 312 -8.15 18.14 8.85
N ILE A 313 -6.94 18.28 9.40
CA ILE A 313 -6.36 17.30 10.32
C ILE A 313 -7.21 17.10 11.59
N TRP A 314 -7.98 18.11 11.97
CA TRP A 314 -8.92 18.04 13.09
C TRP A 314 -10.28 17.43 12.67
N GLY A 315 -10.58 17.45 11.37
CA GLY A 315 -11.78 16.91 10.74
C GLY A 315 -11.63 15.50 10.16
N VAL A 316 -10.58 14.74 10.49
CA VAL A 316 -10.36 13.38 9.94
C VAL A 316 -11.57 12.47 10.13
N LYS A 317 -12.21 12.50 11.31
CA LYS A 317 -13.44 11.72 11.58
C LYS A 317 -14.63 12.17 10.72
N LEU A 318 -14.70 13.44 10.33
CA LEU A 318 -15.73 13.94 9.43
C LEU A 318 -15.52 13.42 8.01
N ILE A 319 -14.26 13.41 7.54
CA ILE A 319 -13.89 12.82 6.24
C ILE A 319 -14.23 11.33 6.23
N GLU A 320 -13.84 10.60 7.28
CA GLU A 320 -14.17 9.17 7.45
C GLU A 320 -15.68 8.91 7.38
N ARG A 321 -16.49 9.66 8.12
CA ARG A 321 -17.96 9.54 8.07
C ARG A 321 -18.51 9.83 6.68
N THR A 322 -17.98 10.83 6.00
CA THR A 322 -18.40 11.22 4.65
C THR A 322 -18.16 10.08 3.66
N VAL A 323 -16.96 9.50 3.65
CA VAL A 323 -16.64 8.40 2.72
C VAL A 323 -17.36 7.10 3.06
N CYS A 324 -17.59 6.83 4.35
CA CYS A 324 -18.38 5.69 4.80
C CYS A 324 -19.87 5.82 4.42
N ALA A 325 -20.41 7.03 4.38
CA ALA A 325 -21.78 7.29 3.93
C ALA A 325 -21.94 7.09 2.41
N ILE A 326 -20.92 7.46 1.63
CA ILE A 326 -20.91 7.29 0.16
C ILE A 326 -20.69 5.82 -0.24
N ILE A 327 -19.72 5.14 0.40
CA ILE A 327 -19.40 3.74 0.11
C ILE A 327 -19.87 2.88 1.28
N ARG A 328 -21.04 2.26 1.14
CA ARG A 328 -21.61 1.34 2.13
C ARG A 328 -20.85 0.00 2.14
N PRO A 329 -20.69 -0.65 3.30
CA PRO A 329 -20.11 -1.98 3.34
C PRO A 329 -21.07 -2.95 2.62
N LYS A 330 -20.52 -3.82 1.76
CA LYS A 330 -21.24 -5.05 1.40
C LYS A 330 -21.23 -5.96 2.63
N GLU A 331 -22.33 -6.66 2.88
CA GLU A 331 -22.35 -7.72 3.89
C GLU A 331 -21.22 -8.70 3.55
N GLU A 332 -20.32 -8.92 4.50
CA GLU A 332 -19.28 -9.95 4.38
C GLU A 332 -19.99 -11.30 4.50
N ASP A 333 -20.45 -11.83 3.36
CA ASP A 333 -20.65 -13.26 3.25
C ASP A 333 -19.31 -13.93 3.59
N GLU A 334 -19.34 -15.07 4.28
CA GLU A 334 -18.20 -15.97 4.47
C GLU A 334 -17.72 -16.53 3.12
N GLU A 335 -17.30 -15.65 2.21
CA GLU A 335 -16.71 -16.02 0.93
C GLU A 335 -15.39 -16.75 1.20
N PRO A 336 -15.07 -17.80 0.43
CA PRO A 336 -13.87 -18.61 0.57
C PRO A 336 -12.58 -17.90 0.14
N ARG A 337 -12.57 -16.57 0.01
CA ARG A 337 -11.42 -15.80 -0.47
C ARG A 337 -10.48 -15.42 0.67
N LEU A 338 -9.18 -15.31 0.35
CA LEU A 338 -8.19 -14.73 1.26
C LEU A 338 -8.63 -13.33 1.68
N ARG A 339 -8.43 -13.00 2.96
CA ARG A 339 -8.90 -11.72 3.53
C ARG A 339 -7.91 -10.59 3.28
N PHE A 340 -6.61 -10.87 3.40
CA PHE A 340 -5.53 -9.92 3.33
C PHE A 340 -4.83 -9.92 1.96
N ILE A 341 -4.94 -11.02 1.21
CA ILE A 341 -4.46 -11.16 -0.18
C ILE A 341 -5.64 -10.97 -1.15
N THR A 342 -6.01 -9.72 -1.43
CA THR A 342 -7.22 -9.41 -2.25
C THR A 342 -6.94 -8.57 -3.50
N GLY A 343 -5.69 -8.12 -3.73
CA GLY A 343 -5.37 -7.09 -4.74
C GLY A 343 -4.09 -7.29 -5.55
N GLY A 344 -3.53 -8.51 -5.59
CA GLY A 344 -2.24 -8.79 -6.22
C GLY A 344 -1.04 -8.39 -5.35
N MET A 345 0.17 -8.43 -5.92
CA MET A 345 1.39 -8.09 -5.21
C MET A 345 1.41 -6.61 -4.78
N LEU A 346 1.88 -6.35 -3.56
CA LEU A 346 2.14 -4.99 -3.10
C LEU A 346 3.38 -4.40 -3.77
N SER A 347 3.56 -3.08 -3.61
CA SER A 347 4.64 -2.31 -4.22
C SER A 347 6.05 -2.76 -3.83
N THR A 348 6.20 -3.54 -2.74
CA THR A 348 7.47 -4.18 -2.37
C THR A 348 7.23 -5.61 -1.89
N ALA A 349 8.25 -6.46 -2.03
CA ALA A 349 8.14 -7.87 -1.70
C ALA A 349 8.02 -8.12 -0.19
N GLU A 350 8.62 -7.26 0.64
CA GLU A 350 8.51 -7.29 2.11
C GLU A 350 7.07 -7.06 2.59
N LEU A 351 6.33 -6.19 1.90
CA LEU A 351 4.92 -5.93 2.22
C LEU A 351 4.06 -7.11 1.84
N SER A 352 4.34 -7.71 0.69
CA SER A 352 3.65 -8.91 0.25
C SER A 352 3.87 -10.06 1.22
N ILE A 353 5.09 -10.24 1.73
CA ILE A 353 5.39 -11.23 2.79
C ILE A 353 4.57 -10.95 4.06
N LEU A 354 4.41 -9.68 4.45
CA LEU A 354 3.60 -9.33 5.61
C LEU A 354 2.12 -9.66 5.42
N GLN A 355 1.56 -9.44 4.21
CA GLN A 355 0.19 -9.86 3.87
C GLN A 355 0.02 -11.37 3.99
N ALA A 356 0.93 -12.13 3.38
CA ALA A 356 0.87 -13.58 3.45
C ALA A 356 0.97 -14.07 4.90
N ARG A 357 1.77 -13.43 5.76
CA ARG A 357 1.85 -13.82 7.18
C ARG A 357 0.55 -13.60 7.94
N LYS A 358 -0.14 -12.49 7.70
CA LYS A 358 -1.48 -12.27 8.28
C LYS A 358 -2.49 -13.31 7.80
N GLU A 359 -2.38 -13.72 6.54
CA GLU A 359 -3.24 -14.76 5.99
C GLU A 359 -2.95 -16.14 6.59
N ILE A 360 -1.67 -16.50 6.78
CA ILE A 360 -1.25 -17.72 7.47
C ILE A 360 -1.76 -17.75 8.93
N HIS A 361 -1.71 -16.62 9.62
CA HIS A 361 -2.29 -16.51 10.96
C HIS A 361 -3.80 -16.75 10.95
N LEU A 362 -4.55 -16.14 10.01
CA LEU A 362 -5.98 -16.39 9.85
C LEU A 362 -6.27 -17.87 9.49
N PHE A 363 -5.40 -18.48 8.69
CA PHE A 363 -5.49 -19.90 8.35
C PHE A 363 -5.35 -20.76 9.62
N ALA A 364 -4.33 -20.50 10.44
CA ALA A 364 -4.13 -21.17 11.72
C ALA A 364 -5.35 -21.04 12.67
N GLU A 365 -5.95 -19.85 12.78
CA GLU A 365 -7.17 -19.64 13.59
C GLU A 365 -8.38 -20.42 13.07
N ARG A 366 -8.55 -20.48 11.73
CA ARG A 366 -9.64 -21.25 11.10
C ARG A 366 -9.47 -22.75 11.33
N THR A 367 -8.26 -23.26 11.19
CA THR A 367 -7.93 -24.67 11.44
C THR A 367 -8.11 -25.04 12.92
N HIS A 368 -7.72 -24.17 13.86
CA HIS A 368 -8.01 -24.37 15.28
C HIS A 368 -9.52 -24.40 15.57
N ARG A 369 -10.30 -23.51 14.94
CA ARG A 369 -11.77 -23.55 15.05
C ARG A 369 -12.36 -24.84 14.49
N MET A 370 -11.82 -25.35 13.38
CA MET A 370 -12.21 -26.63 12.80
C MET A 370 -11.94 -27.78 13.78
N PHE A 371 -10.81 -27.77 14.49
CA PHE A 371 -10.53 -28.74 15.55
C PHE A 371 -11.56 -28.68 16.69
N GLY A 372 -11.99 -27.47 17.10
CA GLY A 372 -13.10 -27.31 18.06
C GLY A 372 -14.40 -27.96 17.59
N MET A 373 -14.74 -27.86 16.30
CA MET A 373 -15.91 -28.56 15.74
C MET A 373 -15.77 -30.09 15.80
N VAL A 374 -14.56 -30.63 15.66
CA VAL A 374 -14.30 -32.07 15.84
C VAL A 374 -14.56 -32.50 17.29
N GLN A 375 -14.20 -31.67 18.26
CA GLN A 375 -14.50 -31.92 19.67
C GLN A 375 -16.02 -31.90 19.91
N ASP A 376 -16.75 -30.96 19.30
CA ASP A 376 -18.21 -30.88 19.40
C ASP A 376 -18.90 -32.14 18.81
N LEU A 377 -18.36 -32.72 17.74
CA LEU A 377 -18.90 -33.94 17.12
C LEU A 377 -18.90 -35.14 18.06
N LEU A 378 -17.95 -35.24 19.00
CA LEU A 378 -17.91 -36.34 19.98
C LEU A 378 -19.11 -36.32 20.95
N HIS A 379 -19.72 -35.16 21.17
CA HIS A 379 -20.78 -34.95 22.17
C HIS A 379 -22.13 -34.59 21.57
N THR A 380 -22.24 -34.55 20.25
CA THR A 380 -23.48 -34.15 19.59
C THR A 380 -24.39 -35.36 19.39
N ASP A 381 -25.39 -35.53 20.25
CA ASP A 381 -26.28 -36.71 20.21
C ASP A 381 -27.36 -36.65 19.14
N LYS A 382 -27.82 -35.46 18.75
CA LYS A 382 -28.93 -35.31 17.78
C LYS A 382 -28.41 -35.38 16.35
N ASP A 383 -28.99 -36.24 15.52
CA ASP A 383 -28.54 -36.45 14.13
C ASP A 383 -28.57 -35.17 13.29
N ASP A 384 -29.62 -34.36 13.40
CA ASP A 384 -29.70 -33.09 12.65
C ASP A 384 -28.59 -32.12 13.01
N ASP A 385 -28.21 -32.06 14.30
CA ASP A 385 -27.16 -31.17 14.77
C ASP A 385 -25.78 -31.75 14.43
N PHE A 386 -25.60 -33.06 14.54
CA PHE A 386 -24.38 -33.76 14.14
C PHE A 386 -24.08 -33.52 12.65
N ASN A 387 -25.08 -33.73 11.79
CA ASN A 387 -24.94 -33.54 10.35
C ASN A 387 -24.58 -32.09 10.01
N LYS A 388 -25.16 -31.10 10.70
CA LYS A 388 -24.79 -29.68 10.52
C LYS A 388 -23.32 -29.44 10.88
N VAL A 389 -22.85 -29.94 12.03
CA VAL A 389 -21.46 -29.75 12.45
C VAL A 389 -20.51 -30.48 11.50
N PHE A 390 -20.84 -31.72 11.12
CA PHE A 390 -20.03 -32.51 10.19
C PHE A 390 -19.89 -31.83 8.83
N SER A 391 -20.99 -31.34 8.24
CA SER A 391 -20.95 -30.58 6.99
C SER A 391 -20.18 -29.26 7.12
N ARG A 392 -20.15 -28.65 8.31
CA ARG A 392 -19.28 -27.48 8.56
C ARG A 392 -17.81 -27.86 8.59
N VAL A 393 -17.44 -28.99 9.19
CA VAL A 393 -16.05 -29.50 9.13
C VAL A 393 -15.62 -29.74 7.69
N GLU A 394 -16.47 -30.41 6.88
CA GLU A 394 -16.22 -30.63 5.44
C GLU A 394 -16.04 -29.31 4.68
N LYS A 395 -16.90 -28.30 4.95
CA LYS A 395 -16.75 -26.97 4.35
C LYS A 395 -15.42 -26.31 4.75
N TYR A 396 -14.98 -26.47 6.00
CA TYR A 396 -13.73 -25.89 6.49
C TYR A 396 -12.48 -26.55 5.90
N GLU A 397 -12.52 -27.86 5.64
CA GLU A 397 -11.46 -28.57 4.92
C GLU A 397 -11.34 -28.04 3.48
N ASN A 398 -12.44 -27.92 2.75
CA ASN A 398 -12.40 -27.31 1.42
C ASN A 398 -11.88 -25.86 1.43
N ILE A 399 -12.18 -25.09 2.49
CA ILE A 399 -11.61 -23.74 2.67
C ILE A 399 -10.10 -23.82 2.92
N SER A 400 -9.64 -24.79 3.72
CA SER A 400 -8.23 -25.04 4.01
C SER A 400 -7.42 -25.28 2.73
N ASP A 401 -7.87 -26.18 1.86
CA ASP A 401 -7.22 -26.47 0.56
C ASP A 401 -7.08 -25.23 -0.31
N ASN A 402 -8.18 -24.46 -0.43
CA ASN A 402 -8.18 -23.24 -1.22
C ASN A 402 -7.23 -22.20 -0.63
N MET A 403 -7.18 -22.06 0.70
CA MET A 403 -6.24 -21.17 1.37
C MET A 403 -4.79 -21.59 1.13
N GLU A 404 -4.48 -22.89 1.20
CA GLU A 404 -3.14 -23.41 0.91
C GLU A 404 -2.67 -22.99 -0.48
N LEU A 405 -3.49 -23.29 -1.50
CA LEU A 405 -3.19 -23.00 -2.90
C LEU A 405 -3.08 -21.49 -3.16
N GLU A 406 -4.02 -20.69 -2.65
CA GLU A 406 -4.02 -19.24 -2.88
C GLU A 406 -2.82 -18.56 -2.20
N ILE A 407 -2.47 -18.93 -0.96
CA ILE A 407 -1.30 -18.38 -0.25
C ILE A 407 0.01 -18.84 -0.91
N ALA A 408 0.13 -20.13 -1.28
CA ALA A 408 1.32 -20.66 -1.92
C ALA A 408 1.57 -20.02 -3.29
N ASN A 409 0.53 -19.88 -4.11
CA ASN A 409 0.62 -19.19 -5.41
C ASN A 409 1.03 -17.73 -5.24
N TYR A 410 0.47 -17.04 -4.25
CA TYR A 410 0.85 -15.67 -3.93
C TYR A 410 2.33 -15.58 -3.50
N LEU A 411 2.79 -16.43 -2.59
CA LEU A 411 4.19 -16.48 -2.15
C LEU A 411 5.16 -16.79 -3.30
N ASN A 412 4.76 -17.66 -4.24
CA ASN A 412 5.53 -17.94 -5.44
C ASN A 412 5.66 -16.71 -6.34
N GLN A 413 4.58 -15.95 -6.57
CA GLN A 413 4.65 -14.69 -7.32
C GLN A 413 5.58 -13.67 -6.64
N VAL A 414 5.50 -13.56 -5.31
CA VAL A 414 6.39 -12.68 -4.53
C VAL A 414 7.85 -13.13 -4.66
N SER A 415 8.09 -14.44 -4.76
CA SER A 415 9.42 -15.03 -4.94
C SER A 415 10.13 -14.63 -6.24
N GLU A 416 9.36 -14.28 -7.28
CA GLU A 416 9.87 -13.82 -8.58
C GLU A 416 10.39 -12.37 -8.53
N GLY A 417 10.02 -11.62 -7.48
CA GLY A 417 10.45 -10.24 -7.27
C GLY A 417 11.91 -10.09 -6.85
N ARG A 418 12.35 -8.83 -6.74
CA ARG A 418 13.67 -8.50 -6.19
C ARG A 418 13.64 -8.62 -4.66
N LEU A 419 14.09 -9.77 -4.14
CA LEU A 419 14.08 -10.11 -2.72
C LEU A 419 15.47 -10.01 -2.07
N SER A 420 15.48 -9.61 -0.80
CA SER A 420 16.62 -9.80 0.10
C SER A 420 16.83 -11.30 0.42
N SER A 421 18.02 -11.68 0.90
CA SER A 421 18.30 -13.06 1.32
C SER A 421 17.42 -13.51 2.50
N GLU A 422 17.08 -12.59 3.40
CA GLU A 422 16.21 -12.80 4.55
C GLU A 422 14.78 -13.09 4.08
N SER A 423 14.24 -12.26 3.18
CA SER A 423 12.90 -12.42 2.60
C SER A 423 12.74 -13.76 1.86
N LYS A 424 13.78 -14.27 1.20
CA LYS A 424 13.76 -15.61 0.59
C LYS A 424 13.68 -16.74 1.62
N LEU A 425 14.32 -16.59 2.78
CA LEU A 425 14.20 -17.56 3.86
C LEU A 425 12.78 -17.53 4.46
N GLN A 426 12.23 -16.34 4.66
CA GLN A 426 10.86 -16.15 5.15
C GLN A 426 9.83 -16.82 4.23
N ILE A 427 9.90 -16.58 2.91
CA ILE A 427 8.98 -17.21 1.95
C ILE A 427 9.04 -18.75 2.03
N ARG A 428 10.25 -19.33 2.14
CA ARG A 428 10.39 -20.79 2.28
C ARG A 428 9.81 -21.33 3.57
N ALA A 429 9.99 -20.61 4.69
CA ALA A 429 9.38 -20.98 5.96
C ALA A 429 7.84 -20.92 5.86
N MET A 430 7.31 -19.84 5.28
CA MET A 430 5.87 -19.64 5.11
C MET A 430 5.21 -20.66 4.18
N LEU A 431 5.87 -21.05 3.08
CA LEU A 431 5.38 -22.13 2.22
C LEU A 431 5.26 -23.45 3.00
N ARG A 432 6.21 -23.74 3.90
CA ARG A 432 6.12 -24.90 4.76
C ARG A 432 5.01 -24.76 5.80
N GLU A 433 4.90 -23.60 6.46
CA GLU A 433 3.83 -23.33 7.44
C GLU A 433 2.44 -23.58 6.85
N VAL A 434 2.20 -23.11 5.62
CA VAL A 434 0.93 -23.25 4.91
C VAL A 434 0.56 -24.71 4.69
N THR A 435 1.48 -25.54 4.18
CA THR A 435 1.26 -26.98 3.99
C THR A 435 1.08 -27.74 5.31
N GLU A 436 1.81 -27.38 6.37
CA GLU A 436 1.65 -28.05 7.66
C GLU A 436 0.30 -27.68 8.32
N ILE A 437 -0.20 -26.45 8.14
CA ILE A 437 -1.52 -26.03 8.62
C ILE A 437 -2.65 -26.72 7.84
N GLU A 438 -2.50 -26.88 6.52
CA GLU A 438 -3.44 -27.64 5.70
C GLU A 438 -3.53 -29.10 6.18
N SER A 439 -2.39 -29.75 6.42
CA SER A 439 -2.34 -31.13 6.91
C SER A 439 -3.06 -31.33 8.27
N ILE A 440 -3.10 -30.29 9.11
CA ILE A 440 -3.90 -30.29 10.34
C ILE A 440 -5.41 -30.25 10.01
N GLY A 441 -5.83 -29.44 9.04
CA GLY A 441 -7.22 -29.42 8.55
C GLY A 441 -7.64 -30.78 8.01
N ASP A 442 -6.78 -31.38 7.20
CA ASP A 442 -6.90 -32.72 6.64
C ASP A 442 -7.08 -33.79 7.75
N SER A 443 -6.26 -33.68 8.80
CA SER A 443 -6.35 -34.52 10.00
C SER A 443 -7.67 -34.32 10.76
N CYS A 444 -8.16 -33.08 10.89
CA CYS A 444 -9.45 -32.78 11.50
C CYS A 444 -10.61 -33.41 10.73
N TYR A 445 -10.59 -33.35 9.39
CA TYR A 445 -11.61 -33.98 8.57
C TYR A 445 -11.56 -35.50 8.67
N ASN A 446 -10.36 -36.10 8.69
CA ASN A 446 -10.19 -37.52 8.93
C ASN A 446 -10.74 -37.96 10.31
N LEU A 447 -10.51 -37.19 11.37
CA LEU A 447 -11.09 -37.44 12.69
C LEU A 447 -12.62 -37.37 12.64
N ALA A 448 -13.20 -36.34 12.01
CA ALA A 448 -14.66 -36.22 11.85
C ALA A 448 -15.25 -37.42 11.10
N ARG A 449 -14.58 -37.92 10.05
CA ARG A 449 -14.98 -39.12 9.32
C ARG A 449 -14.92 -40.38 10.18
N THR A 450 -13.91 -40.51 11.05
CA THR A 450 -13.84 -41.63 12.01
C THR A 450 -14.97 -41.57 13.02
N ILE A 451 -15.28 -40.39 13.57
CA ILE A 451 -16.42 -40.19 14.49
C ILE A 451 -17.75 -40.54 13.79
N ASN A 452 -17.94 -40.10 12.53
CA ASN A 452 -19.12 -40.44 11.74
C ASN A 452 -19.22 -41.94 11.48
N ARG A 453 -18.11 -42.63 11.15
CA ARG A 453 -18.09 -44.09 10.99
C ARG A 453 -18.46 -44.82 12.28
N LYS A 454 -17.92 -44.40 13.41
CA LYS A 454 -18.29 -44.92 14.74
C LYS A 454 -19.77 -44.70 15.01
N ARG A 455 -20.31 -43.52 14.69
CA ARG A 455 -21.75 -43.22 14.89
C ARG A 455 -22.67 -44.10 14.04
N GLN A 456 -22.21 -44.53 12.87
CA GLN A 456 -22.94 -45.47 12.01
C GLN A 456 -22.95 -46.89 12.57
N THR A 457 -22.13 -47.19 13.59
CA THR A 457 -22.23 -48.43 14.35
C THR A 457 -23.13 -48.22 15.57
N ASN A 458 -23.85 -49.26 16.00
CA ASN A 458 -24.65 -49.22 17.24
C ASN A 458 -23.76 -49.36 18.50
N GLN A 459 -22.52 -48.89 18.46
CA GLN A 459 -21.54 -49.02 19.53
C GLN A 459 -21.05 -47.64 19.96
N ASP A 460 -20.71 -47.53 21.24
CA ASP A 460 -20.18 -46.31 21.82
C ASP A 460 -18.83 -46.56 22.49
N PHE A 461 -18.02 -45.52 22.59
CA PHE A 461 -16.80 -45.56 23.38
C PHE A 461 -17.17 -45.77 24.85
N THR A 462 -16.31 -46.51 25.55
CA THR A 462 -16.39 -46.60 27.01
C THR A 462 -16.03 -45.26 27.64
N GLU A 463 -16.48 -45.01 28.87
CA GLU A 463 -16.10 -43.80 29.64
C GLU A 463 -14.58 -43.60 29.69
N LYS A 464 -13.83 -44.68 29.91
CA LYS A 464 -12.36 -44.65 29.94
C LYS A 464 -11.76 -44.26 28.59
N GLN A 465 -12.36 -44.68 27.47
CA GLN A 465 -11.93 -44.24 26.13
C GLN A 465 -12.23 -42.74 25.93
N TYR A 466 -13.40 -42.25 26.34
CA TYR A 466 -13.70 -40.81 26.30
C TYR A 466 -12.70 -40.00 27.13
N GLU A 467 -12.40 -40.42 28.37
CA GLU A 467 -11.37 -39.77 29.21
C GLU A 467 -10.02 -39.66 28.48
N HIS A 468 -9.57 -40.75 27.86
CA HIS A 468 -8.33 -40.77 27.09
C HIS A 468 -8.36 -39.85 25.86
N ILE A 469 -9.45 -39.88 25.10
CA ILE A 469 -9.64 -39.05 23.91
C ILE A 469 -9.66 -37.57 24.30
N HIS A 470 -10.39 -37.20 25.36
CA HIS A 470 -10.43 -35.81 25.84
C HIS A 470 -9.08 -35.31 26.30
N PHE A 471 -8.30 -36.13 27.00
CA PHE A 471 -6.96 -35.73 27.41
C PHE A 471 -6.03 -35.53 26.21
N MET A 472 -6.07 -36.42 25.21
CA MET A 472 -5.31 -36.24 23.96
C MET A 472 -5.75 -35.00 23.18
N MET A 473 -7.07 -34.75 23.10
CA MET A 473 -7.61 -33.57 22.44
C MET A 473 -7.21 -32.28 23.16
N LYS A 474 -7.14 -32.29 24.49
CA LYS A 474 -6.62 -31.17 25.28
C LYS A 474 -5.17 -30.86 24.94
N LEU A 475 -4.29 -31.87 24.98
CA LEU A 475 -2.87 -31.69 24.63
C LEU A 475 -2.71 -31.16 23.19
N THR A 476 -3.54 -31.66 22.27
CA THR A 476 -3.56 -31.21 20.88
C THR A 476 -4.06 -29.76 20.76
N ASN A 477 -5.12 -29.38 21.50
CA ASN A 477 -5.59 -28.00 21.55
C ASN A 477 -4.50 -27.05 22.08
N ASP A 478 -3.79 -27.44 23.14
CA ASP A 478 -2.70 -26.66 23.71
C ASP A 478 -1.56 -26.44 22.67
N ALA A 479 -1.30 -27.44 21.83
CA ALA A 479 -0.34 -27.32 20.71
C ALA A 479 -0.82 -26.35 19.63
N LEU A 480 -2.10 -26.41 19.24
CA LEU A 480 -2.69 -25.52 18.24
C LEU A 480 -2.78 -24.07 18.72
N GLU A 481 -3.13 -23.84 19.99
CA GLU A 481 -3.08 -22.50 20.60
C GLU A 481 -1.66 -21.95 20.61
N GLN A 482 -0.67 -22.79 20.94
CA GLN A 482 0.73 -22.39 20.90
C GLN A 482 1.19 -22.09 19.46
N MET A 483 0.74 -22.85 18.46
CA MET A 483 1.01 -22.58 17.05
C MET A 483 0.50 -21.18 16.65
N ILE A 484 -0.73 -20.82 17.00
CA ILE A 484 -1.29 -19.49 16.70
C ILE A 484 -0.42 -18.37 17.29
N VAL A 485 0.01 -18.51 18.54
CA VAL A 485 0.90 -17.54 19.22
C VAL A 485 2.26 -17.42 18.53
N VAL A 486 2.81 -18.51 18.02
CA VAL A 486 4.11 -18.52 17.33
C VAL A 486 4.00 -17.91 15.93
N VAL A 487 2.94 -18.22 15.19
CA VAL A 487 2.66 -17.67 13.85
C VAL A 487 2.38 -16.16 13.91
N GLU A 488 1.76 -15.66 14.99
CA GLU A 488 1.47 -14.23 15.17
C GLU A 488 2.71 -13.36 15.43
N LYS A 489 3.75 -13.91 16.10
CA LYS A 489 4.83 -13.09 16.66
C LYS A 489 5.85 -12.61 15.60
N PRO A 490 6.27 -11.33 15.64
CA PRO A 490 7.39 -10.83 14.82
C PRO A 490 8.70 -11.54 15.12
N GLU A 491 9.48 -11.82 14.07
CA GLU A 491 10.78 -12.54 14.03
C GLU A 491 11.91 -12.00 14.94
N HIS A 492 11.68 -10.96 15.75
CA HIS A 492 12.70 -10.35 16.61
C HIS A 492 12.46 -10.55 18.11
N HIS A 493 11.45 -11.34 18.50
CA HIS A 493 11.38 -11.89 19.86
C HIS A 493 11.89 -13.33 19.82
N SER A 494 12.80 -13.68 20.74
CA SER A 494 13.21 -15.07 20.94
C SER A 494 11.97 -15.91 21.21
N ILE A 495 11.57 -16.73 20.24
CA ILE A 495 10.50 -17.69 20.42
C ILE A 495 11.02 -18.70 21.43
N ASP A 496 10.32 -18.85 22.55
CA ASP A 496 10.57 -19.96 23.45
C ASP A 496 10.05 -21.25 22.81
N VAL A 497 10.86 -21.82 21.93
CA VAL A 497 10.61 -23.09 21.26
C VAL A 497 10.52 -24.26 22.23
N ASN A 498 11.01 -24.09 23.47
CA ASN A 498 10.94 -25.16 24.48
C ASN A 498 9.49 -25.47 24.83
N LYS A 499 8.59 -24.47 24.85
CA LYS A 499 7.18 -24.71 25.13
C LYS A 499 6.55 -25.64 24.07
N SER A 500 6.76 -25.34 22.78
CA SER A 500 6.27 -26.18 21.69
C SER A 500 6.87 -27.60 21.74
N PHE A 501 8.18 -27.69 22.00
CA PHE A 501 8.89 -28.98 22.11
C PHE A 501 8.37 -29.84 23.29
N ASN A 502 8.07 -29.22 24.43
CA ASN A 502 7.55 -29.92 25.60
C ASN A 502 6.14 -30.47 25.33
N ILE A 503 5.25 -29.67 24.75
CA ILE A 503 3.89 -30.09 24.40
C ILE A 503 3.93 -31.28 23.42
N GLU A 504 4.80 -31.23 22.39
CA GLU A 504 4.93 -32.34 21.45
C GLU A 504 5.42 -33.63 22.12
N ASN A 505 6.36 -33.53 23.07
CA ASN A 505 6.79 -34.69 23.84
C ASN A 505 5.67 -35.27 24.72
N GLU A 506 4.84 -34.44 25.34
CA GLU A 506 3.68 -34.88 26.11
C GLU A 506 2.67 -35.64 25.22
N ILE A 507 2.34 -35.09 24.04
CA ILE A 507 1.49 -35.75 23.04
C ILE A 507 2.08 -37.10 22.63
N ASN A 508 3.37 -37.13 22.28
CA ASN A 508 4.06 -38.33 21.81
C ASN A 508 4.08 -39.43 22.89
N ASN A 509 4.39 -39.07 24.13
CA ASN A 509 4.41 -39.98 25.27
C ASN A 509 3.01 -40.55 25.53
N TYR A 510 1.99 -39.69 25.56
CA TYR A 510 0.62 -40.11 25.82
C TYR A 510 0.07 -41.00 24.69
N ARG A 511 0.35 -40.67 23.42
CA ARG A 511 -0.01 -41.51 22.27
C ARG A 511 0.58 -42.91 22.40
N ASN A 512 1.86 -43.00 22.77
CA ASN A 512 2.54 -44.30 22.91
C ASN A 512 1.95 -45.11 24.07
N GLN A 513 1.57 -44.46 25.18
CA GLN A 513 0.86 -45.11 26.29
C GLN A 513 -0.51 -45.64 25.84
N LEU A 514 -1.32 -44.81 25.17
CA LEU A 514 -2.64 -45.21 24.68
C LEU A 514 -2.56 -46.36 23.66
N LYS A 515 -1.59 -46.35 22.75
CA LYS A 515 -1.38 -47.46 21.81
C LYS A 515 -1.14 -48.79 22.52
N ASN A 516 -0.28 -48.80 23.54
CA ASN A 516 -0.02 -50.00 24.32
C ASN A 516 -1.24 -50.43 25.13
N GLN A 517 -1.94 -49.47 25.75
CA GLN A 517 -3.13 -49.74 26.55
C GLN A 517 -4.27 -50.31 25.69
N ASN A 518 -4.50 -49.76 24.49
CA ASN A 518 -5.53 -50.23 23.56
C ASN A 518 -5.34 -51.71 23.20
N ILE A 519 -4.09 -52.14 22.93
CA ILE A 519 -3.79 -53.55 22.63
C ILE A 519 -4.13 -54.45 23.83
N LEU A 520 -3.80 -54.00 25.05
CA LEU A 520 -4.12 -54.75 26.27
C LEU A 520 -5.62 -54.84 26.53
N ASP A 521 -6.33 -53.72 26.41
CA ASP A 521 -7.78 -53.63 26.64
C ASP A 521 -8.56 -54.49 25.63
N VAL A 522 -8.17 -54.49 24.35
CA VAL A 522 -8.76 -55.38 23.32
C VAL A 522 -8.48 -56.85 23.65
N ASN A 523 -7.25 -57.19 24.05
CA ASN A 523 -6.91 -58.57 24.44
C ASN A 523 -7.69 -59.04 25.69
N ASN A 524 -7.94 -58.11 26.61
CA ASN A 524 -8.72 -58.34 27.83
C ASN A 524 -10.23 -58.31 27.59
N LYS A 525 -10.67 -57.96 26.37
CA LYS A 525 -12.09 -57.84 25.96
C LYS A 525 -12.85 -56.76 26.72
N GLU A 526 -12.18 -55.67 27.11
CA GLU A 526 -12.85 -54.48 27.64
C GLU A 526 -13.76 -53.83 26.58
N TYR A 527 -13.36 -53.95 25.31
CA TYR A 527 -14.13 -53.62 24.11
C TYR A 527 -13.66 -54.48 22.94
N ASP A 528 -14.41 -54.49 21.84
CA ASP A 528 -14.04 -55.28 20.66
C ASP A 528 -12.96 -54.60 19.81
N TYR A 529 -12.44 -55.35 18.84
CA TYR A 529 -11.39 -54.87 17.95
C TYR A 529 -11.84 -53.67 17.12
N GLN A 530 -13.12 -53.61 16.71
CA GLN A 530 -13.63 -52.53 15.88
C GLN A 530 -13.65 -51.21 16.67
N MET A 531 -14.09 -51.24 17.92
CA MET A 531 -14.03 -50.09 18.85
C MET A 531 -12.61 -49.70 19.25
N GLY A 532 -11.63 -50.61 19.18
CA GLY A 532 -10.22 -50.29 19.37
C GLY A 532 -9.54 -49.71 18.12
N VAL A 533 -10.16 -49.82 16.94
CA VAL A 533 -9.67 -49.24 15.67
C VAL A 533 -10.22 -47.83 15.45
N TYR A 534 -11.48 -47.59 15.83
CA TYR A 534 -12.06 -46.25 15.90
C TYR A 534 -11.38 -45.43 16.99
#